data_AF-A0A7S1H6B6-F1
#
_entry.id   AF-A0A7S1H6B6-F1
#
_cell.length_a   1.000
_cell.length_b   1.000
_cell.length_c   1.000
_cell.angle_alpha   90.00
_cell.angle_beta   90.00
_cell.angle_gamma   90.00
#
_symmetry.space_group_name_H-M   'P 1'
#
loop_
_entity.id
_entity.type
_entity.pdbx_description
1 polymer ?
#
loop_
_entity_poly.entity_id
_entity_poly.type
_entity_poly.pdbx_seq_one_letter_code
_entity_poly.pdbx_strand_id
1 'polypeptide(L)'
;LGVNHAPRLRDAVGSGGASVTERVYKFSDGRQISIFPSGPAAQGAVRPDPNYSPLWRLVLVSWRPGASVRELRSEESLLAAADAGELTLSVTDIVVNCPITRPAEGPALRGVR
;
A
#
# COMPACT_ATOMS: atom_id res chain seq x y z
N LEU A 1 6.19 -3.70 -19.94
CA LEU A 1 5.65 -3.08 -18.71
C LEU A 1 5.32 -1.62 -19.04
N GLY A 2 4.11 -1.15 -18.74
CA GLY A 2 3.69 0.23 -19.03
C GLY A 2 3.84 1.11 -17.80
N VAL A 3 4.90 1.91 -17.74
CA VAL A 3 5.02 3.02 -16.78
C VAL A 3 4.68 4.29 -17.54
N ASN A 4 3.68 5.02 -17.07
CA ASN A 4 3.28 6.29 -17.68
C ASN A 4 3.88 7.45 -16.89
N HIS A 5 4.58 8.35 -17.57
CA HIS A 5 5.00 9.61 -16.96
C HIS A 5 3.78 10.53 -16.84
N ALA A 6 3.30 10.74 -15.61
CA ALA A 6 2.09 11.51 -15.32
C ALA A 6 2.40 12.66 -14.34
N PRO A 7 2.94 13.81 -14.80
CA PRO A 7 3.37 14.90 -13.93
C PRO A 7 2.27 15.40 -13.00
N ARG A 8 1.03 15.51 -13.49
CA ARG A 8 -0.11 15.97 -12.69
C ARG A 8 -0.48 15.04 -11.54
N LEU A 9 -0.12 13.77 -11.62
CA LEU A 9 -0.37 12.83 -10.53
C LEU A 9 0.48 13.16 -9.30
N ARG A 10 1.59 13.89 -9.45
CA ARG A 10 2.46 14.30 -8.32
C ARG A 10 1.72 15.12 -7.28
N ASP A 11 0.76 15.95 -7.71
CA ASP A 11 -0.01 16.83 -6.84
C ASP A 11 -0.96 16.02 -5.94
N ALA A 12 -1.24 14.77 -6.33
CA ALA A 12 -2.04 13.81 -5.58
C ALA A 12 -1.23 13.03 -4.53
N VAL A 13 0.11 13.04 -4.61
CA VAL A 13 1.01 12.25 -3.75
C VAL A 13 1.47 13.07 -2.53
N GLY A 14 0.55 13.84 -1.92
CA GLY A 14 0.83 14.84 -0.90
C GLY A 14 1.80 14.39 0.21
N SER A 15 2.47 15.35 0.85
CA SER A 15 3.46 15.11 1.92
C SER A 15 2.86 14.96 3.33
N GLY A 16 1.54 14.76 3.46
CA GLY A 16 0.84 14.72 4.75
C GLY A 16 -0.53 14.02 4.72
N GLY A 17 -1.29 14.11 5.82
CA GLY A 17 -2.54 13.36 6.08
C GLY A 17 -3.74 13.64 5.16
N ALA A 18 -3.58 14.44 4.12
CA ALA A 18 -4.56 14.63 3.05
C ALA A 18 -3.91 14.26 1.70
N SER A 19 -3.63 12.96 1.53
CA SER A 19 -3.21 12.40 0.25
C SER A 19 -4.37 11.64 -0.37
N VAL A 20 -4.52 11.68 -1.70
CA VAL A 20 -5.48 10.80 -2.39
C VAL A 20 -4.88 9.42 -2.66
N THR A 21 -3.61 9.21 -2.33
CA THR A 21 -2.94 7.92 -2.41
C THR A 21 -2.83 7.27 -1.03
N GLU A 22 -3.07 5.98 -0.97
CA GLU A 22 -2.68 5.15 0.17
C GLU A 22 -1.27 4.59 0.01
N ARG A 23 -0.67 4.10 1.09
CA ARG A 23 0.66 3.47 1.03
C ARG A 23 0.53 1.98 0.72
N VAL A 24 1.41 1.49 -0.16
CA VAL A 24 1.67 0.05 -0.29
C VAL A 24 3.13 -0.21 0.00
N TYR A 25 3.40 -1.20 0.84
CA TYR A 25 4.76 -1.53 1.26
C TYR A 25 5.25 -2.74 0.48
N LYS A 26 6.30 -2.56 -0.33
CA LYS A 26 6.92 -3.63 -1.11
C LYS A 26 8.30 -3.95 -0.56
N PHE A 27 8.53 -5.22 -0.22
CA PHE A 27 9.83 -5.71 0.22
C PHE A 27 10.79 -5.82 -0.98
N SER A 28 11.91 -5.11 -0.88
CA SER A 28 12.89 -4.95 -1.97
C SER A 28 13.65 -6.24 -2.27
N ASP A 29 13.76 -7.12 -1.28
CA ASP A 29 14.38 -8.45 -1.39
C ASP A 29 13.44 -9.52 -1.98
N GLY A 30 12.17 -9.19 -2.20
CA GLY A 30 11.15 -10.10 -2.73
C GLY A 30 10.76 -11.26 -1.79
N ARG A 31 11.22 -11.28 -0.54
CA ARG A 31 10.97 -12.39 0.40
C ARG A 31 9.54 -12.43 0.92
N GLN A 32 8.82 -11.31 0.83
CA GLN A 32 7.44 -11.19 1.29
C GLN A 32 6.58 -10.47 0.24
N ILE A 33 5.31 -10.85 0.19
CA ILE A 33 4.28 -10.09 -0.53
C ILE A 33 4.12 -8.68 0.06
N SER A 34 3.53 -7.78 -0.73
CA SER A 34 3.29 -6.42 -0.26
C SER A 34 2.24 -6.37 0.85
N ILE A 35 2.37 -5.37 1.74
CA ILE A 35 1.35 -5.05 2.75
C ILE A 35 0.46 -3.94 2.19
N PHE A 36 -0.86 -4.17 2.25
CA PHE A 36 -1.91 -3.22 1.91
C PHE A 36 -2.67 -2.86 3.20
N PRO A 37 -2.52 -1.64 3.74
CA PRO A 37 -3.11 -1.25 5.03
C PRO A 37 -4.64 -1.17 5.01
N SER A 38 -5.22 -0.84 3.86
CA SER A 38 -6.67 -0.69 3.67
C SER A 38 -7.20 -1.52 2.51
N GLY A 39 -8.51 -1.71 2.47
CA GLY A 39 -9.21 -2.41 1.40
C GLY A 39 -10.58 -1.80 1.14
N PRO A 40 -11.20 -2.08 -0.02
CA PRO A 40 -12.53 -1.58 -0.29
C PRO A 40 -13.51 -2.16 0.71
N ALA A 41 -14.55 -1.40 1.03
CA ALA A 41 -15.65 -1.93 1.82
C ALA A 41 -16.24 -3.19 1.20
N ALA A 42 -16.62 -4.13 2.06
CA ALA A 42 -17.41 -5.28 1.65
C ALA A 42 -18.70 -4.81 0.96
N GLN A 43 -19.19 -5.64 0.04
CA GLN A 43 -20.40 -5.33 -0.70
C GLN A 43 -21.61 -5.31 0.24
N GLY A 44 -22.31 -4.16 0.29
CA GLY A 44 -23.39 -3.94 1.24
C GLY A 44 -22.95 -3.40 2.62
N ALA A 45 -21.67 -3.09 2.81
CA ALA A 45 -21.22 -2.38 4.00
C ALA A 45 -21.95 -1.05 4.16
N VAL A 46 -22.41 -0.75 5.38
CA VAL A 46 -23.15 0.47 5.72
C VAL A 46 -22.30 1.72 5.49
N ARG A 47 -20.97 1.61 5.60
CA ARG A 47 -20.01 2.68 5.28
C ARG A 47 -18.75 2.12 4.59
N PRO A 48 -18.31 2.75 3.49
CA PRO A 48 -16.98 2.52 2.92
C PRO A 48 -15.85 2.83 3.91
N ASP A 49 -14.72 2.14 3.80
CA ASP A 49 -13.49 2.55 4.45
C ASP A 49 -13.08 3.93 3.89
N PRO A 50 -13.09 5.00 4.70
CA PRO A 50 -12.74 6.34 4.22
C PRO A 50 -11.26 6.45 3.82
N ASN A 51 -10.42 5.50 4.25
CA ASN A 51 -8.99 5.45 3.95
C ASN A 51 -8.69 4.49 2.79
N TYR A 52 -9.70 4.00 2.04
CA TYR A 52 -9.43 3.22 0.85
C TYR A 52 -9.12 4.13 -0.35
N SER A 53 -7.97 3.92 -0.98
CA SER A 53 -7.65 4.49 -2.29
C SER A 53 -7.26 3.38 -3.27
N PRO A 54 -7.75 3.41 -4.53
CA PRO A 54 -7.23 2.53 -5.58
C PRO A 54 -5.85 2.97 -6.10
N LEU A 55 -5.35 4.14 -5.65
CA LEU A 55 -4.05 4.68 -5.99
C LEU A 55 -3.08 4.43 -4.83
N TRP A 56 -2.06 3.62 -5.08
CA TRP A 56 -1.10 3.21 -4.07
C TRP A 56 0.26 3.84 -4.32
N ARG A 57 0.72 4.72 -3.41
CA ARG A 57 2.10 5.19 -3.40
C ARG A 57 3.00 4.06 -2.90
N LEU A 58 3.95 3.66 -3.74
CA LEU A 58 4.88 2.60 -3.41
C LEU A 58 5.90 3.07 -2.37
N VAL A 59 5.99 2.34 -1.27
CA VAL A 59 7.05 2.45 -0.27
C VAL A 59 7.91 1.20 -0.35
N LEU A 60 9.20 1.38 -0.62
CA LEU A 60 10.15 0.27 -0.65
C LEU A 60 10.65 -0.01 0.76
N VAL A 61 10.57 -1.28 1.15
CA VAL A 61 11.02 -1.79 2.45
C VAL A 61 12.33 -2.52 2.26
N SER A 62 13.33 -2.19 3.08
CA SER A 62 14.62 -2.89 3.08
C SER A 62 15.05 -3.18 4.52
N TRP A 63 15.25 -4.46 4.83
CA TRP A 63 15.84 -4.89 6.10
C TRP A 63 17.28 -4.38 6.22
N ARG A 64 17.66 -3.95 7.43
CA ARG A 64 19.05 -3.58 7.69
C ARG A 64 19.94 -4.84 7.79
N PRO A 65 21.23 -4.74 7.45
CA PRO A 65 22.17 -5.82 7.71
C PRO A 65 22.15 -6.24 9.19
N GLY A 66 22.07 -7.55 9.44
CA GLY A 66 22.04 -8.11 10.79
C GLY A 66 20.68 -8.05 11.50
N ALA A 67 19.64 -7.48 10.89
CA ALA A 67 18.30 -7.49 11.44
C ALA A 67 17.67 -8.90 11.40
N SER A 68 16.79 -9.19 12.36
CA SER A 68 16.02 -10.44 12.39
C SER A 68 14.84 -10.35 11.43
N VAL A 69 15.04 -10.89 10.21
CA VAL A 69 14.02 -10.92 9.15
C VAL A 69 12.86 -11.82 9.57
N ARG A 70 11.65 -11.28 9.55
CA ARG A 70 10.41 -12.00 9.84
C ARG A 70 9.26 -11.52 8.94
N GLU A 71 8.20 -12.30 8.86
CA GLU A 71 6.98 -11.89 8.19
C GLU A 71 6.29 -10.78 8.99
N LEU A 72 5.96 -9.66 8.33
CA LEU A 72 5.20 -8.55 8.90
C LEU A 72 3.81 -8.53 8.26
N ARG A 73 2.75 -8.60 9.06
CA ARG A 73 1.38 -8.82 8.56
C ARG A 73 0.50 -7.58 8.56
N SER A 74 0.98 -6.48 9.12
CA SER A 74 0.23 -5.23 9.19
C SER A 74 1.16 -4.02 9.07
N GLU A 75 0.59 -2.87 8.71
CA GLU A 75 1.34 -1.61 8.66
C GLU A 75 1.92 -1.26 10.03
N GLU A 76 1.17 -1.47 11.11
CA GLU A 76 1.60 -1.18 12.47
C GLU A 76 2.84 -2.01 12.84
N SER A 77 2.87 -3.30 12.49
CA SER A 77 4.04 -4.17 12.72
C SER A 77 5.27 -3.72 11.93
N LEU A 78 5.06 -3.17 10.73
CA LEU A 78 6.10 -2.64 9.87
C LEU A 78 6.65 -1.31 10.36
N LEU A 79 5.80 -0.40 10.79
CA LEU A 79 6.19 0.88 11.37
C LEU A 79 6.95 0.66 12.69
N ALA A 80 6.49 -0.27 13.54
CA ALA A 80 7.21 -0.64 14.76
C ALA A 80 8.63 -1.19 14.46
N ALA A 81 8.80 -2.01 13.42
CA ALA A 81 10.12 -2.49 13.01
C ALA A 81 11.01 -1.37 12.42
N ALA A 82 10.42 -0.39 11.74
CA ALA A 82 11.13 0.80 11.27
C ALA A 82 11.60 1.67 12.45
N ASP A 83 10.73 1.90 13.43
CA ASP A 83 11.01 2.67 14.65
C ASP A 83 12.07 1.98 15.53
N ALA A 84 12.07 0.64 15.57
CA ALA A 84 13.11 -0.16 16.20
C ALA A 84 14.44 -0.17 15.43
N GLY A 85 14.48 0.44 14.24
CA GLY A 85 15.68 0.53 13.41
C GLY A 85 16.04 -0.75 12.65
N GLU A 86 15.16 -1.75 12.61
CA GLU A 86 15.43 -3.05 11.97
C GLU A 86 15.35 -2.99 10.45
N LEU A 87 14.59 -2.03 9.92
CA LEU A 87 14.38 -1.84 8.48
C LEU A 87 14.36 -0.35 8.12
N THR A 88 14.33 -0.07 6.83
CA THR A 88 14.21 1.27 6.25
C THR A 88 13.05 1.33 5.28
N LEU A 89 12.39 2.49 5.24
CA LEU A 89 11.27 2.79 4.38
C LEU A 89 11.66 3.90 3.40
N SER A 90 11.69 3.59 2.12
CA SER A 90 11.96 4.56 1.05
C SER A 90 10.65 4.87 0.34
N VAL A 91 10.09 6.04 0.65
CA VAL A 91 8.89 6.55 -0.02
C VAL A 91 9.25 6.98 -1.44
N THR A 92 8.56 6.43 -2.44
CA THR A 92 8.82 6.73 -3.86
C THR A 92 7.77 7.65 -4.46
N ASP A 93 8.03 8.21 -5.63
CA ASP A 93 7.00 8.93 -6.42
C ASP A 93 6.27 8.01 -7.42
N ILE A 94 6.40 6.69 -7.23
CA ILE A 94 5.69 5.70 -8.03
C ILE A 94 4.31 5.50 -7.43
N VAL A 95 3.29 5.74 -8.24
CA VAL A 95 1.89 5.44 -7.91
C VAL A 95 1.42 4.26 -8.76
N VAL A 96 0.86 3.25 -8.08
CA VAL A 96 0.27 2.08 -8.70
C VAL A 96 -1.25 2.24 -8.64
N ASN A 97 -1.89 2.34 -9.80
CA ASN A 97 -3.35 2.23 -9.89
C ASN A 97 -3.74 0.74 -9.83
N CYS A 98 -4.22 0.28 -8.68
CA CYS A 98 -4.59 -1.11 -8.44
C CYS A 98 -5.89 -1.16 -7.61
N PRO A 99 -7.06 -0.96 -8.24
CA PRO A 99 -8.32 -1.11 -7.56
C PRO A 99 -8.54 -2.58 -7.19
N ILE A 100 -8.87 -2.85 -5.93
CA ILE A 100 -9.39 -4.15 -5.53
C ILE A 100 -10.81 -4.25 -6.07
N THR A 101 -11.03 -5.21 -6.96
CA THR A 101 -12.31 -5.41 -7.66
C THR A 101 -13.10 -6.59 -7.12
N ARG A 102 -12.46 -7.46 -6.34
CA ARG A 102 -13.07 -8.63 -5.69
C ARG A 102 -12.53 -8.78 -4.27
N PRO A 103 -13.39 -9.05 -3.28
CA PRO A 103 -12.93 -9.47 -1.96
C PRO A 103 -12.29 -10.86 -2.02
N ALA A 104 -11.56 -11.24 -0.97
CA ALA A 104 -10.97 -12.58 -0.85
C ALA A 104 -12.03 -13.68 -0.84
N GLU A 105 -13.19 -13.41 -0.22
CA GLU A 105 -14.37 -14.26 -0.26
C GLU A 105 -15.61 -13.44 -0.63
N GLY A 106 -16.43 -13.98 -1.54
CA GLY A 106 -17.68 -13.35 -1.97
C GLY A 106 -17.68 -12.84 -3.41
N PRO A 107 -18.81 -12.23 -3.85
CA PRO A 107 -18.99 -11.77 -5.23
C PRO A 107 -18.12 -10.54 -5.55
N ALA A 108 -17.91 -10.29 -6.84
CA ALA A 108 -17.22 -9.09 -7.31
C ALA A 108 -17.94 -7.80 -6.92
N LEU A 109 -17.18 -6.74 -6.64
CA LEU A 109 -17.74 -5.43 -6.32
C LEU A 109 -18.62 -4.91 -7.45
N ARG A 110 -19.68 -4.16 -7.10
CA ARG A 110 -20.71 -3.71 -8.04
C ARG A 110 -20.07 -2.79 -9.07
N GLY A 111 -20.30 -3.06 -10.35
CA GLY A 111 -19.78 -2.25 -11.46
C GLY A 111 -18.40 -2.67 -11.97
N VAL A 112 -17.82 -3.74 -11.41
CA VAL A 112 -16.66 -4.44 -11.98
C VAL A 112 -17.16 -5.37 -13.09
N ARG A 113 -16.57 -5.28 -14.29
CA ARG A 113 -16.77 -6.25 -15.38
C ARG A 113 -15.65 -7.29 -15.37
#